data_AF-Q0UGT3-F1
#
_entry.id   AF-Q0UGT3-F1
#
_cell.length_a   1.000
_cell.length_b   1.000
_cell.length_c   1.000
_cell.angle_alpha   90.00
_cell.angle_beta   90.00
_cell.angle_gamma   90.00
#
_symmetry.space_group_name_H-M   'P 1'
#
loop_
_entity.id
_entity.type
_entity.pdbx_description
1 polymer ?
#
loop_
_entity_poly.entity_id
_entity_poly.type
_entity_poly.pdbx_seq_one_letter_code
_entity_poly.pdbx_strand_id
1 'polypeptide(L)'
;MHSCIVYILLLLSSLPSALSVPHLGSVNFTDKRIACQQSGTFHKFIFFSAANDTAFHYGIKTGYTEYYPGALESALKLDDFHLLWRDDANACGWQQARNVRHSGSIPMLGKNRGEIYWKYADVTWVSPKNSKLADHWKFDSADHKPPHVGALPPNATLDKITNVLRDNEPAADVYQLTTICLGYLSGFLGVLVILSIALRYIDNMDYGESDDVELPVIKTNSLDKPLPASASTDTIATSTCSGDDARGADASGHSTPPPRYSQSGVSEHIRGGSAISRLREAYGIDARHQERTSGY
;
A
#
# COMPACT_ATOMS: atom_id res chain seq x y z
N MET A 1 23.25 11.57 -28.63
CA MET A 1 22.13 11.80 -27.71
C MET A 1 20.78 11.36 -28.28
N HIS A 2 20.54 11.45 -29.61
CA HIS A 2 19.27 11.01 -30.20
C HIS A 2 18.91 9.53 -29.98
N SER A 3 19.89 8.61 -29.98
CA SER A 3 19.60 7.18 -29.78
C SER A 3 19.01 6.86 -28.40
N CYS A 4 19.38 7.58 -27.33
CA CYS A 4 18.85 7.32 -25.98
C CYS A 4 17.39 7.79 -25.83
N ILE A 5 17.03 8.93 -26.44
CA ILE A 5 15.66 9.47 -26.39
C ILE A 5 14.69 8.52 -27.11
N VAL A 6 15.12 7.96 -28.26
CA VAL A 6 14.33 6.99 -29.03
C VAL A 6 14.09 5.71 -28.24
N TYR A 7 15.07 5.20 -27.50
CA TYR A 7 14.90 4.01 -26.66
C TYR A 7 13.92 4.23 -25.50
N ILE A 8 13.95 5.40 -24.85
CA ILE A 8 13.03 5.74 -23.76
C ILE A 8 11.59 5.85 -24.29
N LEU A 9 11.39 6.51 -25.44
CA LEU A 9 10.08 6.64 -26.07
C LEU A 9 9.52 5.29 -26.57
N LEU A 10 10.38 4.41 -27.09
CA LEU A 10 10.00 3.04 -27.47
C LEU A 10 9.60 2.20 -26.25
N LEU A 11 10.37 2.28 -25.15
CA LEU A 11 10.03 1.61 -23.89
C LEU A 11 8.69 2.12 -23.31
N LEU A 12 8.46 3.43 -23.34
CA LEU A 12 7.19 4.04 -22.90
C LEU A 12 6.01 3.60 -23.77
N SER A 13 6.19 3.49 -25.08
CA SER A 13 5.14 3.04 -26.01
C SER A 13 4.81 1.55 -25.88
N SER A 14 5.72 0.77 -25.31
CA SER A 14 5.57 -0.69 -25.15
C SER A 14 4.86 -1.10 -23.86
N LEU A 15 4.48 -0.15 -22.98
CA LEU A 15 3.69 -0.42 -21.77
C LEU A 15 2.22 -0.61 -22.15
N PRO A 16 1.70 -1.85 -22.30
CA PRO A 16 0.37 -2.13 -22.83
C PRO A 16 -0.72 -1.98 -21.76
N SER A 17 -0.47 -1.17 -20.72
CA SER A 17 -1.14 -1.28 -19.43
C SER A 17 -2.53 -0.63 -19.35
N ALA A 18 -3.07 -0.07 -20.44
CA ALA A 18 -4.27 0.78 -20.36
C ALA A 18 -5.60 0.16 -20.84
N LEU A 19 -5.61 -1.04 -21.44
CA LEU A 19 -6.79 -1.53 -22.17
C LEU A 19 -7.27 -2.95 -21.82
N SER A 20 -6.94 -3.47 -20.64
CA SER A 20 -7.56 -4.73 -20.18
C SER A 20 -8.95 -4.46 -19.61
N VAL A 21 -10.00 -4.86 -20.33
CA VAL A 21 -11.37 -4.90 -19.82
C VAL A 21 -11.41 -5.83 -18.59
N PRO A 22 -11.94 -5.37 -17.44
CA PRO A 22 -11.96 -6.17 -16.22
C PRO A 22 -12.86 -7.40 -16.41
N HIS A 23 -12.30 -8.59 -16.20
CA HIS A 23 -13.07 -9.83 -16.22
C HIS A 23 -13.78 -10.00 -14.86
N LEU A 24 -15.02 -10.51 -14.84
CA LEU A 24 -15.72 -10.75 -13.57
C LEU A 24 -14.88 -11.62 -12.62
N GLY A 25 -14.62 -11.08 -11.42
CA GLY A 25 -13.86 -11.70 -10.32
C GLY A 25 -14.34 -13.10 -9.94
N SER A 26 -13.47 -14.11 -9.94
CA SER A 26 -13.77 -15.41 -9.30
C SER A 26 -13.76 -15.27 -7.77
N VAL A 27 -14.76 -15.84 -7.10
CA VAL A 27 -14.85 -15.90 -5.63
C VAL A 27 -14.45 -17.31 -5.21
N ASN A 28 -13.36 -17.42 -4.47
CA ASN A 28 -12.95 -18.70 -3.88
C ASN A 28 -13.47 -18.80 -2.45
N PHE A 29 -14.11 -19.92 -2.13
CA PHE A 29 -14.53 -20.28 -0.78
C PHE A 29 -13.40 -21.06 -0.13
N THR A 30 -12.90 -20.56 1.00
CA THR A 30 -11.90 -21.26 1.81
C THR A 30 -12.36 -21.24 3.25
N ASP A 31 -12.71 -22.40 3.79
CA ASP A 31 -13.05 -22.55 5.20
C ASP A 31 -11.75 -22.63 6.02
N LYS A 32 -11.16 -21.46 6.29
CA LYS A 32 -9.93 -21.34 7.07
C LYS A 32 -10.24 -20.67 8.40
N ARG A 33 -10.02 -21.41 9.49
CA ARG A 33 -10.10 -20.86 10.86
C ARG A 33 -8.87 -20.02 11.16
N ILE A 34 -9.06 -18.85 11.76
CA ILE A 34 -7.96 -17.99 12.19
C ILE A 34 -8.14 -17.65 13.67
N ALA A 35 -7.12 -17.95 14.47
CA ALA A 35 -7.19 -17.85 15.93
C ALA A 35 -7.35 -16.39 16.41
N CYS A 36 -6.45 -15.50 16.00
CA CYS A 36 -6.45 -14.09 16.35
C CYS A 36 -5.86 -13.25 15.23
N GLN A 37 -6.42 -12.07 14.99
CA GLN A 37 -5.93 -11.12 14.02
C GLN A 37 -5.83 -9.72 14.64
N GLN A 38 -4.59 -9.26 14.82
CA GLN A 38 -4.30 -7.87 15.12
C GLN A 38 -4.11 -7.10 13.81
N SER A 39 -4.47 -5.81 13.81
CA SER A 39 -4.10 -4.92 12.71
C SER A 39 -2.58 -4.79 12.67
N GLY A 40 -2.00 -5.01 11.49
CA GLY A 40 -0.56 -4.95 11.30
C GLY A 40 -0.14 -3.74 10.48
N THR A 41 1.16 -3.63 10.23
CA THR A 41 1.73 -2.67 9.27
C THR A 41 1.30 -2.96 7.84
N PHE A 42 0.97 -4.21 7.51
CA PHE A 42 0.69 -4.66 6.13
C PHE A 42 -0.78 -4.94 5.84
N HIS A 43 -1.66 -4.77 6.83
CA HIS A 43 -3.09 -5.00 6.64
C HIS A 43 -3.92 -4.22 7.65
N LYS A 44 -5.11 -3.83 7.23
CA LYS A 44 -6.12 -3.19 8.07
C LYS A 44 -7.34 -4.07 8.21
N PHE A 45 -7.96 -4.00 9.38
CA PHE A 45 -9.25 -4.58 9.67
C PHE A 45 -10.32 -3.51 9.81
N ILE A 46 -11.46 -3.78 9.19
CA ILE A 46 -12.69 -3.00 9.31
C ILE A 46 -13.73 -3.92 9.92
N PHE A 47 -14.22 -3.58 11.11
CA PHE A 47 -15.21 -4.38 11.83
C PHE A 47 -16.58 -3.71 11.74
N PHE A 48 -17.62 -4.51 11.52
CA PHE A 48 -18.98 -3.98 11.34
C PHE A 48 -20.04 -5.05 11.66
N SER A 49 -21.28 -4.63 11.82
CA SER A 49 -22.47 -5.48 11.94
C SER A 49 -23.51 -5.09 10.91
N ALA A 50 -24.39 -6.02 10.55
CA ALA A 50 -25.51 -5.75 9.66
C ALA A 50 -26.75 -5.40 10.48
N ALA A 51 -27.51 -4.39 10.07
CA ALA A 51 -28.74 -3.99 10.78
C ALA A 51 -29.77 -5.14 10.88
N ASN A 52 -29.86 -5.97 9.84
CA ASN A 52 -30.80 -7.10 9.78
C ASN A 52 -30.24 -8.39 10.41
N ASP A 53 -28.98 -8.41 10.80
CA ASP A 53 -28.30 -9.60 11.29
C ASP A 53 -27.34 -9.27 12.43
N THR A 54 -27.93 -9.08 13.61
CA THR A 54 -27.21 -8.75 14.84
C THR A 54 -26.61 -9.98 15.51
N ALA A 55 -26.85 -11.19 15.01
CA ALA A 55 -26.28 -12.42 15.55
C ALA A 55 -24.79 -12.55 15.20
N PHE A 56 -24.35 -11.91 14.12
CA PHE A 56 -22.99 -11.98 13.63
C PHE A 56 -22.32 -10.60 13.58
N HIS A 57 -21.04 -10.59 13.91
CA HIS A 57 -20.12 -9.52 13.59
C HIS A 57 -19.31 -9.91 12.37
N TYR A 58 -19.01 -8.92 11.54
CA TYR A 58 -18.29 -9.08 10.31
C TYR A 58 -16.98 -8.29 10.35
N GLY A 59 -16.02 -8.74 9.56
CA GLY A 59 -14.72 -8.12 9.42
C GLY A 59 -14.28 -8.14 7.96
N ILE A 60 -13.68 -7.06 7.47
CA ILE A 60 -12.93 -7.07 6.22
C ILE A 60 -11.45 -6.90 6.57
N LYS A 61 -10.63 -7.84 6.12
CA LYS A 61 -9.18 -7.70 6.10
C LYS A 61 -8.74 -7.24 4.73
N THR A 62 -7.97 -6.16 4.67
CA THR A 62 -7.42 -5.66 3.42
C THR A 62 -5.92 -5.38 3.56
N GLY A 63 -5.15 -5.62 2.50
CA GLY A 63 -3.72 -5.29 2.44
C GLY A 63 -3.45 -3.82 2.12
N TYR A 64 -4.47 -3.07 1.73
CA TYR A 64 -4.38 -1.63 1.49
C TYR A 64 -4.59 -0.89 2.81
N THR A 65 -3.64 -0.05 3.20
CA THR A 65 -3.58 0.50 4.55
C THR A 65 -3.87 1.98 4.66
N GLU A 66 -3.82 2.72 3.54
CA GLU A 66 -3.81 4.18 3.54
C GLU A 66 -5.22 4.74 3.27
N TYR A 67 -5.76 4.54 2.07
CA TYR A 67 -7.00 5.21 1.63
C TYR A 67 -8.18 4.26 1.51
N TYR A 68 -7.95 3.08 0.96
CA TYR A 68 -9.00 2.10 0.68
C TYR A 68 -9.82 1.66 1.90
N PRO A 69 -9.25 1.50 3.11
CA PRO A 69 -10.07 1.22 4.29
C PRO A 69 -11.16 2.27 4.56
N GLY A 70 -10.84 3.56 4.41
CA GLY A 70 -11.80 4.65 4.59
C GLY A 70 -12.89 4.67 3.51
N ALA A 71 -12.55 4.30 2.27
CA ALA A 71 -13.52 4.14 1.19
C ALA A 71 -14.49 2.98 1.49
N LEU A 72 -13.97 1.83 1.94
CA LEU A 72 -14.78 0.69 2.33
C LEU A 72 -15.69 0.99 3.53
N GLU A 73 -15.19 1.67 4.55
CA GLU A 73 -15.98 2.11 5.70
C GLU A 73 -17.17 2.99 5.28
N SER A 74 -16.94 3.89 4.33
CA SER A 74 -18.00 4.75 3.78
C SER A 74 -19.02 3.96 2.98
N ALA A 75 -18.56 3.04 2.11
CA ALA A 75 -19.43 2.18 1.32
C ALA A 75 -20.27 1.24 2.19
N LEU A 76 -19.69 0.67 3.25
CA LEU A 76 -20.42 -0.13 4.23
C LEU A 76 -21.55 0.66 4.91
N LYS A 77 -21.29 1.91 5.31
CA LYS A 77 -22.34 2.77 5.89
C LYS A 77 -23.47 3.06 4.91
N LEU A 78 -23.15 3.28 3.62
CA LEU A 78 -24.16 3.49 2.57
C LEU A 78 -25.03 2.24 2.34
N ASP A 79 -24.51 1.06 2.68
CA ASP A 79 -25.21 -0.21 2.61
C ASP A 79 -25.84 -0.64 3.95
N ASP A 80 -26.12 0.30 4.85
CA ASP A 80 -26.78 0.09 6.15
C ASP A 80 -26.02 -0.87 7.10
N PHE A 81 -24.70 -0.94 6.97
CA PHE A 81 -23.85 -1.60 7.96
C PHE A 81 -23.42 -0.61 9.04
N HIS A 82 -23.38 -1.09 10.29
CA HIS A 82 -22.91 -0.31 11.42
C HIS A 82 -21.45 -0.66 11.70
N LEU A 83 -20.57 0.35 11.63
CA LEU A 83 -19.17 0.14 11.98
C LEU A 83 -19.03 -0.10 13.49
N LEU A 84 -18.24 -1.10 13.84
CA LEU A 84 -17.91 -1.43 15.22
C LEU A 84 -16.59 -0.75 15.59
N TRP A 85 -16.51 -0.24 16.82
CA TRP A 85 -15.26 0.30 17.31
C TRP A 85 -14.21 -0.81 17.43
N ARG A 86 -12.95 -0.47 17.14
CA ARG A 86 -11.84 -1.38 17.34
C ARG A 86 -11.58 -1.51 18.84
N ASP A 87 -11.90 -2.68 19.36
CA ASP A 87 -11.54 -3.09 20.72
C ASP A 87 -10.61 -4.30 20.62
N ASP A 88 -9.56 -4.35 21.45
CA ASP A 88 -8.61 -5.47 21.48
C ASP A 88 -9.32 -6.76 21.90
N ALA A 89 -10.40 -6.66 22.68
CA ALA A 89 -11.31 -7.76 23.00
C ALA A 89 -11.96 -8.39 21.75
N ASN A 90 -11.96 -7.68 20.61
CA ASN A 90 -12.49 -8.17 19.34
C ASN A 90 -11.46 -8.81 18.41
N ALA A 91 -10.18 -8.90 18.80
CA ALA A 91 -9.10 -9.35 17.93
C ALA A 91 -9.19 -10.83 17.49
N CYS A 92 -9.95 -11.67 18.20
CA CYS A 92 -9.91 -13.12 18.04
C CYS A 92 -11.25 -13.76 17.70
N GLY A 93 -11.20 -15.04 17.32
CA GLY A 93 -12.38 -15.86 17.03
C GLY A 93 -12.99 -15.65 15.64
N TRP A 94 -12.24 -15.07 14.71
CA TRP A 94 -12.70 -14.79 13.35
C TRP A 94 -12.61 -16.02 12.43
N GLN A 95 -13.67 -16.27 11.68
CA GLN A 95 -13.68 -17.26 10.61
C GLN A 95 -13.68 -16.57 9.26
N GLN A 96 -12.86 -17.05 8.32
CA GLN A 96 -12.87 -16.54 6.96
C GLN A 96 -14.07 -17.10 6.20
N ALA A 97 -14.91 -16.22 5.64
CA ALA A 97 -16.02 -16.62 4.77
C ALA A 97 -15.59 -16.67 3.30
N ARG A 98 -15.01 -15.57 2.79
CA ARG A 98 -14.75 -15.38 1.35
C ARG A 98 -13.48 -14.57 1.13
N ASN A 99 -12.81 -14.83 0.02
CA ASN A 99 -11.71 -14.00 -0.47
C ASN A 99 -12.15 -13.35 -1.78
N VAL A 100 -12.24 -12.01 -1.79
CA VAL A 100 -12.68 -11.25 -2.96
C VAL A 100 -11.46 -10.81 -3.74
N ARG A 101 -11.24 -11.43 -4.90
CA ARG A 101 -10.14 -11.11 -5.79
C ARG A 101 -10.62 -10.43 -7.06
N HIS A 102 -9.79 -9.53 -7.58
CA HIS A 102 -10.00 -8.99 -8.91
C HIS A 102 -9.53 -10.02 -9.96
N SER A 103 -10.42 -10.41 -10.88
CA SER A 103 -10.06 -11.28 -12.00
C SER A 103 -9.57 -10.39 -13.14
N GLY A 104 -8.27 -10.27 -13.29
CA GLY A 104 -7.69 -9.50 -14.39
C GLY A 104 -6.45 -8.68 -14.05
N SER A 105 -6.11 -8.47 -12.78
CA SER A 105 -4.89 -7.70 -12.47
C SER A 105 -3.63 -8.53 -12.69
N ILE A 106 -2.60 -7.86 -13.19
CA ILE A 106 -1.23 -8.35 -13.31
C ILE A 106 -0.83 -9.00 -11.97
N PRO A 107 -0.27 -10.22 -11.96
CA PRO A 107 -0.02 -11.01 -10.74
C PRO A 107 0.76 -10.32 -9.62
N MET A 108 1.44 -9.21 -9.89
CA MET A 108 2.32 -8.54 -8.94
C MET A 108 1.69 -7.41 -8.12
N LEU A 109 0.55 -6.83 -8.52
CA LEU A 109 -0.10 -5.77 -7.73
C LEU A 109 -1.57 -6.09 -7.43
N GLY A 110 -1.88 -6.23 -6.14
CA GLY A 110 -3.21 -5.92 -5.65
C GLY A 110 -4.36 -6.86 -6.03
N LYS A 111 -4.11 -8.16 -6.24
CA LYS A 111 -5.18 -9.11 -6.61
C LYS A 111 -6.28 -9.25 -5.56
N ASN A 112 -5.96 -9.06 -4.28
CA ASN A 112 -6.89 -9.25 -3.19
C ASN A 112 -7.53 -7.91 -2.81
N ARG A 113 -8.83 -7.77 -3.05
CA ARG A 113 -9.62 -6.60 -2.63
C ARG A 113 -9.98 -6.65 -1.16
N GLY A 114 -9.99 -7.85 -0.59
CA GLY A 114 -10.25 -8.06 0.81
C GLY A 114 -10.72 -9.47 1.09
N GLU A 115 -10.51 -9.89 2.32
CA GLU A 115 -11.01 -11.13 2.86
C GLU A 115 -12.14 -10.81 3.83
N ILE A 116 -13.28 -11.48 3.64
CA ILE A 116 -14.46 -11.33 4.49
C ILE A 116 -14.34 -12.34 5.62
N TYR A 117 -14.47 -11.84 6.84
CA TYR A 117 -14.47 -12.58 8.08
C TYR A 117 -15.79 -12.40 8.81
N TRP A 118 -16.12 -13.35 9.67
CA TRP A 118 -17.26 -13.27 10.56
C TRP A 118 -16.99 -13.95 11.90
N LYS A 119 -17.77 -13.58 12.91
CA LYS A 119 -17.83 -14.24 14.23
C LYS A 119 -19.20 -13.99 14.86
N TYR A 120 -19.53 -14.73 15.91
CA TYR A 120 -20.77 -14.49 16.66
C TYR A 120 -20.68 -13.22 17.51
N ALA A 121 -21.78 -12.45 17.53
CA ALA A 121 -21.93 -11.25 18.33
C ALA A 121 -22.15 -11.56 19.81
N ASP A 122 -22.97 -12.58 20.09
CA ASP A 122 -23.27 -12.99 21.46
C ASP A 122 -22.13 -13.84 22.04
N VAL A 123 -21.48 -13.26 23.04
CA VAL A 123 -20.38 -13.84 23.79
C VAL A 123 -20.84 -14.67 25.00
N THR A 124 -22.14 -14.66 25.32
CA THR A 124 -22.69 -15.23 26.56
C THR A 124 -23.26 -16.64 26.42
N TRP A 125 -23.11 -17.29 25.27
CA TRP A 125 -23.67 -18.62 25.07
C TRP A 125 -22.98 -19.70 25.91
N VAL A 126 -23.61 -20.05 27.03
CA VAL A 126 -23.33 -21.24 27.83
C VAL A 126 -24.00 -22.42 27.12
N SER A 127 -23.23 -23.42 26.70
CA SER A 127 -23.77 -24.63 26.08
C SER A 127 -24.90 -25.22 26.95
N PRO A 128 -26.14 -25.31 26.46
CA PRO A 128 -27.31 -25.65 27.28
C PRO A 128 -27.32 -27.13 27.72
N LYS A 129 -26.39 -27.96 27.23
CA LYS A 129 -26.43 -29.41 27.49
C LYS A 129 -25.62 -29.89 28.70
N ASN A 130 -24.69 -29.12 29.26
CA ASN A 130 -23.80 -29.61 30.34
C ASN A 130 -23.57 -28.59 31.47
N SER A 131 -24.59 -27.84 31.89
CA SER A 131 -24.47 -26.87 33.00
C SER A 131 -24.14 -27.47 34.38
N LYS A 132 -24.06 -28.81 34.49
CA LYS A 132 -23.65 -29.51 35.72
C LYS A 132 -22.24 -30.09 35.68
N LEU A 133 -21.53 -30.01 34.55
CA LEU A 133 -20.12 -30.42 34.42
C LEU A 133 -19.21 -29.28 33.91
N ALA A 134 -19.69 -28.04 33.80
CA ALA A 134 -18.97 -26.97 33.10
C ALA A 134 -17.80 -26.31 33.85
N ASP A 135 -17.11 -27.02 34.76
CA ASP A 135 -15.91 -26.51 35.42
C ASP A 135 -14.64 -26.55 34.53
N HIS A 136 -14.70 -27.18 33.34
CA HIS A 136 -13.52 -27.37 32.47
C HIS A 136 -13.46 -26.49 31.22
N TRP A 137 -14.32 -25.47 31.10
CA TRP A 137 -14.31 -24.55 29.96
C TRP A 137 -14.32 -23.08 30.39
N LYS A 138 -13.79 -22.78 31.58
CA LYS A 138 -13.36 -21.41 31.88
C LYS A 138 -12.15 -21.11 31.01
N PHE A 139 -12.37 -20.39 29.92
CA PHE A 139 -11.28 -19.77 29.20
C PHE A 139 -10.67 -18.70 30.12
N ASP A 140 -9.38 -18.81 30.41
CA ASP A 140 -8.64 -17.84 31.25
C ASP A 140 -8.60 -16.43 30.63
N SER A 141 -8.96 -16.28 29.35
CA SER A 141 -9.30 -14.99 28.74
C SER A 141 -10.61 -15.07 27.96
N ALA A 142 -11.44 -14.04 28.08
CA ALA A 142 -12.67 -13.89 27.28
C ALA A 142 -12.38 -13.81 25.77
N ASP A 143 -11.11 -13.68 25.39
CA ASP A 143 -10.63 -13.37 24.04
C ASP A 143 -10.35 -14.60 23.17
N HIS A 144 -10.43 -15.84 23.69
CA HIS A 144 -10.10 -17.05 22.90
C HIS A 144 -11.28 -17.99 22.72
N LYS A 145 -12.48 -17.44 22.50
CA LYS A 145 -13.69 -18.25 22.31
C LYS A 145 -13.63 -19.03 21.00
N PRO A 146 -13.78 -20.37 21.03
CA PRO A 146 -13.85 -21.16 19.82
C PRO A 146 -15.11 -20.76 19.07
N PRO A 147 -15.03 -20.58 17.75
CA PRO A 147 -16.15 -20.09 17.00
C PRO A 147 -17.24 -21.18 16.95
N HIS A 148 -18.50 -20.76 17.03
CA HIS A 148 -19.64 -21.66 17.03
C HIS A 148 -19.58 -22.57 15.79
N VAL A 149 -19.43 -23.88 16.01
CA VAL A 149 -19.36 -24.85 14.93
C VAL A 149 -20.80 -25.17 14.50
N GLY A 150 -21.20 -24.77 13.29
CA GLY A 150 -22.44 -25.24 12.66
C GLY A 150 -23.49 -24.19 12.32
N ALA A 151 -23.27 -22.90 12.60
CA ALA A 151 -24.21 -21.87 12.18
C ALA A 151 -23.48 -20.75 11.44
N LEU A 152 -23.89 -20.55 10.19
CA LEU A 152 -23.24 -19.73 9.17
C LEU A 152 -24.01 -18.41 9.00
N PRO A 153 -23.31 -17.31 8.68
CA PRO A 153 -23.98 -16.06 8.35
C PRO A 153 -24.83 -16.21 7.08
N PRO A 154 -25.93 -15.45 6.93
CA PRO A 154 -26.77 -15.48 5.75
C PRO A 154 -25.97 -15.15 4.47
N ASN A 155 -26.16 -15.96 3.43
CA ASN A 155 -25.47 -15.73 2.14
C ASN A 155 -25.78 -14.36 1.54
N ALA A 156 -27.01 -13.86 1.71
CA ALA A 156 -27.40 -12.54 1.24
C ALA A 156 -26.54 -11.41 1.84
N THR A 157 -26.20 -11.49 3.13
CA THR A 157 -25.32 -10.52 3.80
C THR A 157 -23.90 -10.63 3.25
N LEU A 158 -23.38 -11.85 3.09
CA LEU A 158 -22.06 -12.08 2.49
C LEU A 158 -21.98 -11.61 1.03
N ASP A 159 -23.03 -11.80 0.25
CA ASP A 159 -23.13 -11.32 -1.14
C ASP A 159 -23.11 -9.79 -1.19
N LYS A 160 -23.83 -9.13 -0.27
CA LYS A 160 -23.82 -7.66 -0.15
C LYS A 160 -22.42 -7.13 0.17
N ILE A 161 -21.73 -7.72 1.17
CA ILE A 161 -20.34 -7.37 1.51
C ILE A 161 -19.40 -7.65 0.32
N THR A 162 -19.62 -8.75 -0.40
CA THR A 162 -18.85 -9.10 -1.60
C THR A 162 -19.00 -8.04 -2.68
N ASN A 163 -20.22 -7.52 -2.87
CA ASN A 163 -20.50 -6.46 -3.83
C ASN A 163 -19.84 -5.14 -3.40
N VAL A 164 -19.89 -4.76 -2.12
CA VAL A 164 -19.13 -3.61 -1.59
C VAL A 164 -17.65 -3.70 -1.97
N LEU A 165 -17.01 -4.86 -1.76
CA LEU A 165 -15.60 -5.05 -2.11
C LEU A 165 -15.34 -5.05 -3.63
N ARG A 166 -16.30 -5.49 -4.45
CA ARG A 166 -16.16 -5.51 -5.91
C ARG A 166 -16.36 -4.12 -6.53
N ASP A 167 -17.32 -3.36 -6.02
CA ASP A 167 -17.72 -2.07 -6.55
C ASP A 167 -16.77 -0.95 -6.10
N ASN A 168 -16.00 -1.17 -5.03
CA ASN A 168 -14.99 -0.24 -4.55
C ASN A 168 -13.59 -0.72 -4.97
N GLU A 169 -12.93 0.07 -5.80
CA GLU A 169 -11.55 -0.18 -6.23
C GLU A 169 -10.53 0.51 -5.31
N PRO A 170 -9.41 -0.15 -4.96
CA PRO A 170 -8.31 0.46 -4.22
C PRO A 170 -7.47 1.38 -5.13
N ALA A 171 -8.12 2.16 -6.00
CA ALA A 171 -7.48 2.95 -7.04
C ALA A 171 -6.49 3.98 -6.46
N ALA A 172 -6.84 4.60 -5.33
CA ALA A 172 -5.99 5.58 -4.67
C ALA A 172 -4.68 4.97 -4.13
N ASP A 173 -4.75 3.85 -3.40
CA ASP A 173 -3.54 3.16 -2.89
C ASP A 173 -2.68 2.63 -4.04
N VAL A 174 -3.31 2.09 -5.10
CA VAL A 174 -2.58 1.63 -6.30
C VAL A 174 -1.90 2.80 -7.00
N TYR A 175 -2.57 3.95 -7.13
CA TYR A 175 -1.99 5.16 -7.72
C TYR A 175 -0.83 5.70 -6.89
N GLN A 176 -0.95 5.72 -5.56
CA GLN A 176 0.14 6.16 -4.67
C GLN A 176 1.36 5.24 -4.81
N LEU A 177 1.17 3.92 -4.76
CA LEU A 177 2.27 2.96 -4.88
C LEU A 177 2.95 3.06 -6.25
N THR A 178 2.17 3.13 -7.33
CA THR A 178 2.71 3.29 -8.69
C THR A 178 3.46 4.60 -8.85
N THR A 179 2.96 5.70 -8.27
CA THR A 179 3.65 7.00 -8.25
C THR A 179 4.97 6.92 -7.50
N ILE A 180 5.03 6.26 -6.34
CA ILE A 180 6.27 6.04 -5.59
C ILE A 180 7.28 5.24 -6.42
N CYS A 181 6.85 4.13 -7.04
CA CYS A 181 7.72 3.32 -7.90
C CYS A 181 8.25 4.13 -9.10
N LEU A 182 7.39 4.89 -9.78
CA LEU A 182 7.80 5.77 -10.87
C LEU A 182 8.75 6.88 -10.41
N GLY A 183 8.55 7.42 -9.20
CA GLY A 183 9.45 8.38 -8.57
C GLY A 183 10.86 7.80 -8.37
N TYR A 184 10.97 6.59 -7.83
CA TYR A 184 12.26 5.91 -7.67
C TYR A 184 12.92 5.58 -9.02
N LEU A 185 12.15 5.07 -9.99
CA LEU A 185 12.67 4.74 -11.32
C LEU A 185 13.17 5.99 -12.05
N SER A 186 12.40 7.07 -12.04
CA SER A 186 12.79 8.34 -12.66
C SER A 186 13.99 8.99 -11.95
N GLY A 187 14.03 8.95 -10.62
CA GLY A 187 15.17 9.43 -9.84
C GLY A 187 16.45 8.64 -10.15
N PHE A 188 16.38 7.32 -10.18
CA PHE A 188 17.50 6.45 -10.55
C PHE A 188 18.01 6.72 -11.97
N LEU A 189 17.10 6.84 -12.95
CA LEU A 189 17.45 7.23 -14.31
C LEU A 189 18.11 8.61 -14.36
N GLY A 190 17.63 9.57 -13.57
CA GLY A 190 18.25 10.90 -13.45
C GLY A 190 19.70 10.84 -12.96
N VAL A 191 19.97 10.04 -11.93
CA VAL A 191 21.34 9.82 -11.41
C VAL A 191 22.24 9.20 -12.48
N LEU A 192 21.74 8.21 -13.24
CA LEU A 192 22.51 7.59 -14.33
C LEU A 192 22.86 8.60 -15.44
N VAL A 193 21.95 9.51 -15.76
CA VAL A 193 22.20 10.57 -16.74
C VAL A 193 23.27 11.54 -16.24
N ILE A 194 23.19 11.98 -14.97
CA ILE A 194 24.19 12.86 -14.35
C ILE A 194 25.57 12.19 -14.35
N LEU A 195 25.64 10.92 -13.91
CA LEU A 195 26.88 10.15 -13.89
C LEU A 195 27.48 10.00 -15.30
N SER A 196 26.64 9.75 -16.31
CA SER A 196 27.07 9.66 -17.70
C SER A 196 27.65 10.98 -18.23
N ILE A 197 27.08 12.12 -17.82
CA ILE A 197 27.60 13.45 -18.18
C ILE A 197 28.94 13.70 -17.47
N ALA A 198 29.04 13.37 -16.19
CA ALA A 198 30.26 13.55 -15.40
C ALA A 198 31.42 12.72 -15.96
N LEU A 199 31.20 11.46 -16.32
CA LEU A 199 32.22 10.60 -16.93
C LEU A 199 32.71 11.19 -18.27
N ARG A 200 31.78 11.63 -19.14
CA ARG A 200 32.16 12.30 -20.40
C ARG A 200 32.95 13.58 -20.19
N TYR A 201 32.63 14.33 -19.13
CA TYR A 201 33.36 15.55 -18.79
C TYR A 201 34.80 15.23 -18.36
N ILE A 202 35.00 14.17 -17.59
CA ILE A 202 36.34 13.70 -17.18
C ILE A 202 37.11 13.21 -18.41
N ASP A 203 36.50 12.38 -19.27
CA ASP A 203 37.15 11.89 -20.49
C ASP A 203 37.59 13.05 -21.39
N ASN A 204 36.75 14.07 -21.57
CA ASN A 204 37.09 15.22 -22.40
C ASN A 204 38.21 16.11 -21.82
N MET A 205 38.41 16.08 -20.50
CA MET A 205 39.51 16.83 -19.85
C MET A 205 40.87 16.17 -20.05
N ASP A 206 40.92 14.84 -20.22
CA ASP A 206 42.17 14.08 -20.39
C ASP A 206 42.76 14.22 -21.81
N TYR A 207 41.95 14.61 -22.80
CA TYR A 207 42.39 14.95 -24.16
C TYR A 207 42.83 16.41 -24.32
N GLY A 208 43.00 17.14 -23.22
CA GLY A 208 43.72 18.40 -23.24
C GLY A 208 45.16 18.13 -23.60
N GLU A 209 45.44 18.12 -24.91
CA GLU A 209 46.74 18.26 -25.55
C GLU A 209 47.65 19.03 -24.60
N SER A 210 48.53 18.30 -23.91
CA SER A 210 49.72 18.92 -23.35
C SER A 210 50.43 19.44 -24.59
N ASP A 211 50.17 20.70 -24.95
CA ASP A 211 51.10 21.49 -25.73
C ASP A 211 52.44 21.15 -25.12
N ASP A 212 53.23 20.37 -25.86
CA ASP A 212 54.57 20.00 -25.46
C ASP A 212 55.23 21.33 -25.15
N VAL A 213 55.35 21.63 -23.86
CA VAL A 213 56.11 22.77 -23.38
C VAL A 213 57.52 22.42 -23.80
N GLU A 214 57.91 22.90 -24.98
CA GLU A 214 59.28 22.89 -25.46
C GLU A 214 60.07 23.60 -24.37
N LEU A 215 60.61 22.84 -23.42
CA LEU A 215 61.50 23.37 -22.41
C LEU A 215 62.67 23.98 -23.20
N PRO A 216 62.89 25.30 -23.16
CA PRO A 216 64.07 25.86 -23.77
C PRO A 216 65.26 25.18 -23.10
N VAL A 217 66.07 24.49 -23.90
CA VAL A 217 67.23 23.73 -23.47
C VAL A 217 68.11 24.62 -22.59
N ILE A 218 67.97 24.47 -21.27
CA ILE A 218 68.89 25.08 -20.32
C ILE A 218 70.19 24.29 -20.48
N LYS A 219 71.14 24.91 -21.16
CA LYS A 219 72.50 24.43 -21.33
C LYS A 219 73.13 24.37 -19.93
N THR A 220 73.03 23.22 -19.28
CA THR A 220 73.67 22.95 -18.00
C THR A 220 75.16 22.77 -18.27
N ASN A 221 75.92 23.83 -18.00
CA ASN A 221 77.36 23.69 -17.84
C ASN A 221 77.59 22.75 -16.66
N SER A 222 78.17 21.60 -16.98
CA SER A 222 78.84 20.70 -16.05
C SER A 222 79.66 21.52 -15.05
N LEU A 223 79.27 21.46 -13.79
CA LEU A 223 80.16 21.78 -12.69
C LEU A 223 80.11 20.60 -11.72
N ASP A 224 81.11 19.74 -11.87
CA ASP A 224 81.47 18.71 -10.91
C ASP A 224 81.56 19.30 -9.51
N LYS A 225 80.81 18.73 -8.57
CA LYS A 225 81.24 18.67 -7.19
C LYS A 225 80.61 17.50 -6.45
N PRO A 226 81.41 16.56 -5.91
CA PRO A 226 80.90 15.44 -5.15
C PRO A 226 80.92 15.72 -3.62
N LEU A 227 80.17 14.87 -2.90
CA LEU A 227 80.05 14.63 -1.44
C LEU A 227 79.03 15.48 -0.63
N PRO A 228 78.55 14.98 0.53
CA PRO A 228 78.43 13.58 1.02
C PRO A 228 77.03 13.24 1.57
N ALA A 229 76.85 11.95 1.87
CA ALA A 229 75.69 11.35 2.50
C ALA A 229 75.34 11.95 3.89
N SER A 230 74.04 12.04 4.17
CA SER A 230 73.38 11.97 5.50
C SER A 230 71.88 11.78 5.22
N ALA A 231 71.29 10.61 5.44
CA ALA A 231 70.84 10.07 6.72
C ALA A 231 69.83 10.98 7.44
N SER A 232 68.53 10.71 7.25
CA SER A 232 67.55 10.66 8.35
C SER A 232 66.20 10.15 7.85
N THR A 233 65.84 9.00 8.43
CA THR A 233 64.50 8.50 8.72
C THR A 233 63.49 9.62 8.99
N ASP A 234 62.28 9.52 8.43
CA ASP A 234 61.09 9.91 9.20
C ASP A 234 59.85 9.10 8.79
N THR A 235 59.37 8.37 9.79
CA THR A 235 58.19 7.52 9.80
C THR A 235 56.98 8.41 10.08
N ILE A 236 56.14 8.69 9.09
CA ILE A 236 54.89 9.42 9.34
C ILE A 236 53.81 8.44 9.80
N ALA A 237 53.33 8.70 11.02
CA ALA A 237 52.39 7.91 11.78
C ALA A 237 50.99 7.86 11.16
N THR A 238 50.37 6.69 11.35
CA THR A 238 48.97 6.36 11.14
C THR A 238 48.05 7.24 12.01
N SER A 239 47.05 7.88 11.39
CA SER A 239 45.94 8.53 12.09
C SER A 239 44.82 7.52 12.31
N THR A 240 44.74 6.96 13.51
CA THR A 240 43.61 6.17 14.01
C THR A 240 42.54 7.13 14.53
N CYS A 241 41.40 7.24 13.83
CA CYS A 241 40.24 7.95 14.36
C CYS A 241 39.38 6.98 15.19
N SER A 242 39.52 7.05 16.51
CA SER A 242 38.46 6.63 17.45
C SER A 242 37.36 7.67 17.45
N GLY A 243 36.11 7.24 17.23
CA GLY A 243 34.92 8.04 17.41
C GLY A 243 33.97 7.35 18.38
N ASP A 244 34.24 7.52 19.68
CA ASP A 244 33.22 7.43 20.72
C ASP A 244 32.67 8.85 20.95
N ASP A 245 31.35 9.02 20.82
CA ASP A 245 30.49 9.49 21.92
C ASP A 245 29.14 10.03 21.44
N ALA A 246 28.11 9.39 21.96
CA ALA A 246 26.88 9.94 22.52
C ALA A 246 26.31 11.25 21.95
N ARG A 247 25.08 11.15 21.45
CA ARG A 247 24.04 12.17 21.74
C ARG A 247 22.64 11.55 21.66
N GLY A 248 22.01 11.45 22.83
CA GLY A 248 20.58 11.21 22.96
C GLY A 248 19.77 12.36 22.38
N ALA A 249 18.61 12.02 21.84
CA ALA A 249 17.58 12.96 21.45
C ALA A 249 16.23 12.42 21.94
N ASP A 250 15.91 12.75 23.19
CA ASP A 250 14.54 12.84 23.65
C ASP A 250 13.90 14.04 22.96
N ALA A 251 13.09 13.77 21.92
CA ALA A 251 12.25 14.76 21.26
C ALA A 251 10.78 14.46 21.59
N SER A 252 10.30 15.07 22.66
CA SER A 252 8.88 15.17 23.01
C SER A 252 8.15 16.11 22.03
N GLY A 253 7.75 15.57 20.88
CA GLY A 253 6.90 16.26 19.92
C GLY A 253 5.43 16.23 20.35
N HIS A 254 4.97 17.28 21.04
CA HIS A 254 3.55 17.62 21.12
C HIS A 254 3.06 17.99 19.71
N SER A 255 2.41 17.05 19.02
CA SER A 255 1.74 17.32 17.75
C SER A 255 0.30 17.79 17.99
N THR A 256 0.04 19.01 17.58
CA THR A 256 -1.27 19.66 17.46
C THR A 256 -2.31 18.75 16.76
N PRO A 257 -3.57 18.69 17.23
CA PRO A 257 -4.61 17.95 16.56
C PRO A 257 -5.00 18.60 15.21
N PRO A 258 -5.38 17.80 14.20
CA PRO A 258 -5.77 18.32 12.89
C PRO A 258 -7.10 19.10 12.94
N PRO A 259 -7.37 19.97 11.96
CA PRO A 259 -8.58 20.81 11.95
C PRO A 259 -9.86 19.97 11.83
N ARG A 260 -10.84 20.27 12.69
CA ARG A 260 -12.20 19.74 12.61
C ARG A 260 -12.98 20.52 11.54
N TYR A 261 -13.41 19.83 10.50
CA TYR A 261 -14.43 20.35 9.59
C TYR A 261 -15.82 20.01 10.15
N SER A 262 -16.63 21.04 10.40
CA SER A 262 -18.03 20.91 10.78
C SER A 262 -18.85 20.45 9.57
N GLN A 263 -19.38 19.23 9.63
CA GLN A 263 -20.46 18.79 8.74
C GLN A 263 -21.77 19.47 9.18
N SER A 264 -22.14 20.55 8.49
CA SER A 264 -23.53 21.03 8.51
C SER A 264 -24.37 20.08 7.67
N GLY A 265 -25.37 19.47 8.30
CA GLY A 265 -26.25 18.51 7.66
C GLY A 265 -27.13 19.12 6.57
N VAL A 266 -27.46 18.28 5.59
CA VAL A 266 -28.73 18.32 4.88
C VAL A 266 -29.20 16.87 4.79
N SER A 267 -30.20 16.55 5.61
CA SER A 267 -30.94 15.29 5.50
C SER A 267 -31.93 15.44 4.36
N GLU A 268 -31.61 14.88 3.20
CA GLU A 268 -32.57 14.72 2.11
C GLU A 268 -32.89 13.23 1.95
N HIS A 269 -34.15 12.93 2.18
CA HIS A 269 -34.75 11.60 2.16
C HIS A 269 -34.84 11.13 0.69
N ILE A 270 -33.78 10.50 0.16
CA ILE A 270 -33.77 10.06 -1.26
C ILE A 270 -33.90 8.54 -1.37
N ARG A 271 -35.07 8.17 -1.91
CA ARG A 271 -35.57 6.85 -2.30
C ARG A 271 -34.55 6.08 -3.15
N GLY A 272 -34.49 4.77 -2.91
CA GLY A 272 -33.45 3.86 -3.38
C GLY A 272 -33.22 3.85 -4.90
N GLY A 273 -32.06 4.37 -5.31
CA GLY A 273 -31.40 4.12 -6.58
C GLY A 273 -29.91 3.91 -6.33
N SER A 274 -29.28 2.98 -7.05
CA SER A 274 -27.85 2.65 -6.94
C SER A 274 -26.98 3.90 -7.05
N ALA A 275 -25.96 4.03 -6.19
CA ALA A 275 -25.06 5.17 -6.15
C ALA A 275 -24.36 5.44 -7.50
N ILE A 276 -24.15 4.39 -8.30
CA ILE A 276 -23.56 4.47 -9.64
C ILE A 276 -24.52 5.16 -10.64
N SER A 277 -25.82 4.92 -10.53
CA SER A 277 -26.82 5.55 -11.40
C SER A 277 -26.89 7.06 -11.17
N ARG A 278 -26.78 7.49 -9.91
CA ARG A 278 -26.80 8.92 -9.54
C ARG A 278 -25.56 9.67 -10.01
N LEU A 279 -24.39 9.02 -9.95
CA LEU A 279 -23.16 9.60 -10.51
C LEU A 279 -23.25 9.73 -12.04
N ARG A 280 -23.78 8.73 -12.75
CA ARG A 280 -23.95 8.82 -14.21
C ARG A 280 -24.92 9.92 -14.64
N GLU A 281 -25.99 10.12 -13.88
CA GLU A 281 -26.97 11.18 -14.12
C GLU A 281 -26.39 12.58 -13.78
N ALA A 282 -25.70 12.72 -12.65
CA ALA A 282 -25.05 13.98 -12.25
C ALA A 282 -23.97 14.45 -13.23
N TYR A 283 -23.26 13.52 -13.88
CA TYR A 283 -22.24 13.84 -14.88
C TYR A 283 -22.76 13.85 -16.32
N GLY A 284 -24.08 13.71 -16.54
CA GLY A 284 -24.70 13.81 -17.87
C GLY A 284 -24.24 12.74 -18.87
N ILE A 285 -23.77 11.58 -18.39
CA ILE A 285 -23.11 10.56 -19.22
C ILE A 285 -24.11 9.76 -20.07
N ASP A 286 -25.38 9.66 -19.65
CA ASP A 286 -26.38 8.81 -20.32
C ASP A 286 -27.23 9.53 -21.40
N ALA A 287 -26.97 10.80 -21.73
CA ALA A 287 -27.88 11.58 -22.59
C ALA A 287 -27.65 11.49 -24.12
N ARG A 288 -26.80 10.59 -24.65
CA ARG A 288 -26.39 10.68 -26.08
C ARG A 288 -26.56 9.46 -26.99
N HIS A 289 -27.17 8.36 -26.57
CA HIS A 289 -27.22 7.16 -27.44
C HIS A 289 -28.58 6.63 -27.88
N GLN A 290 -29.66 7.39 -27.71
CA GLN A 290 -31.02 6.92 -28.05
C GLN A 290 -31.78 7.78 -29.08
N GLU A 291 -31.06 8.33 -30.07
CA GLU A 291 -31.66 8.88 -31.30
C GLU A 291 -30.92 8.36 -32.53
N ARG A 292 -31.22 7.13 -32.96
CA ARG A 292 -31.12 6.66 -34.36
C ARG A 292 -31.47 5.19 -34.43
N THR A 293 -32.76 4.89 -34.63
CA THR A 293 -33.27 3.82 -35.51
C THR A 293 -34.80 3.82 -35.44
N SER A 294 -35.41 4.73 -36.18
CA SER A 294 -36.78 4.55 -36.71
C SER A 294 -36.84 5.33 -38.02
N GLY A 295 -36.75 4.60 -39.13
CA GLY A 295 -36.77 5.16 -40.46
C GLY A 295 -36.47 4.10 -41.50
N TYR A 296 -37.56 3.61 -42.12
CA TYR A 296 -37.69 2.64 -43.22
C TYR A 296 -37.79 1.16 -42.84
#